data_AF-A0AAD7TVI7-F1
#
_entry.id   AF-A0AAD7TVI7-F1
#
_cell.length_a   1.000
_cell.length_b   1.000
_cell.length_c   1.000
_cell.angle_alpha   90.00
_cell.angle_beta   90.00
_cell.angle_gamma   90.00
#
_symmetry.space_group_name_H-M   'P 1'
#
loop_
_entity.id
_entity.type
_entity.pdbx_description
1 polymer ?
#
loop_
_entity_poly.entity_id
_entity_poly.type
_entity_poly.pdbx_seq_one_letter_code
_entity_poly.pdbx_strand_id
1 'polypeptide(L)'
;MSHKRILTCFALLLVLASSAYASSGDRADEFTGCVSLCQARTCEGDLPVVSLPLALRLTRWTCTDNCKYECMHAITDRAIQHGAPVEQYYGKWPFWRLAGMQEPASVLFSILNLAAHVVGARKLQARIPEGHPMKRYYLFFAFVSMNAWIWSSVFHTRGRALYFDLPSTEKLDYFSAAAAILYALYYTVIRLFHLYPVDQHRLTAGHRPSSKSTVLVAWTVICACAFLSHISYLTLLPRFDYTYNMIFNLVVGLAHNLLWICYSLPPRLSAIRRYLGRPRSYRPAHAAKPAIFALLTTAATALELFDFPPWGRIIDAHSLWHLATAPIAIFCRMSNHLDDSCFFCKITKGEIPSFKVLETDLNFAFLDIGPLSEGHTLIIPKYHSARMDELPDEYLAETLPLAKKIAKALGAVDYNILQNNGKIAHQHVFHVHFHVIPKPNEKEGLIIGWPRVEQPKDILAKKLEDIVSKL
;
A
#
# COMPACT_ATOMS: atom_id res chain seq x y z
N MET A 1 -0.72 -17.86 35.17
CA MET A 1 -1.47 -16.68 35.69
C MET A 1 -2.62 -16.40 34.74
N SER A 2 -3.81 -16.21 35.32
CA SER A 2 -5.10 -16.64 34.79
C SER A 2 -5.68 -15.81 33.62
N HIS A 3 -6.19 -16.52 32.61
CA HIS A 3 -7.08 -16.05 31.52
C HIS A 3 -8.30 -15.22 31.98
N LYS A 4 -8.61 -15.20 33.28
CA LYS A 4 -9.72 -14.43 33.85
C LYS A 4 -9.49 -12.92 33.90
N ARG A 5 -8.24 -12.43 33.79
CA ARG A 5 -7.93 -10.97 33.81
C ARG A 5 -8.09 -10.29 32.44
N ILE A 6 -8.00 -11.03 31.34
CA ILE A 6 -8.15 -10.47 29.98
C ILE A 6 -9.64 -10.30 29.63
N LEU A 7 -10.51 -11.18 30.13
CA LEU A 7 -11.97 -11.04 29.95
C LEU A 7 -12.58 -9.92 30.81
N THR A 8 -11.99 -9.60 31.96
CA THR A 8 -12.51 -8.52 32.84
C THR A 8 -12.17 -7.12 32.32
N CYS A 9 -11.07 -6.95 31.58
CA CYS A 9 -10.80 -5.68 30.88
C CYS A 9 -11.72 -5.44 29.67
N PHE A 10 -12.22 -6.51 29.03
CA PHE A 10 -13.16 -6.38 27.90
C PHE A 10 -14.60 -6.07 28.34
N ALA A 11 -14.99 -6.50 29.55
CA ALA A 11 -16.32 -6.21 30.10
C ALA A 11 -16.45 -4.77 30.64
N LEU A 12 -15.34 -4.13 31.04
CA LEU A 12 -15.33 -2.74 31.53
C LEU A 12 -15.41 -1.69 30.42
N LEU A 13 -15.13 -2.07 29.16
CA LEU A 13 -15.32 -1.21 27.98
C LEU A 13 -16.75 -1.21 27.42
N LEU A 14 -17.60 -2.13 27.89
CA LEU A 14 -19.02 -2.22 27.49
C LEU A 14 -19.99 -1.41 28.38
N VAL A 15 -19.49 -0.71 29.40
CA VAL A 15 -20.32 0.12 30.29
C VAL A 15 -20.36 1.59 29.86
N LEU A 16 -19.57 2.00 28.86
CA LEU A 16 -19.72 3.29 28.19
C LEU A 16 -20.65 3.16 26.99
N ALA A 17 -21.86 2.64 27.20
CA ALA A 17 -22.98 2.92 26.31
C ALA A 17 -23.35 4.39 26.53
N SER A 18 -22.57 5.29 25.92
CA SER A 18 -22.93 6.69 25.78
C SER A 18 -24.27 6.74 25.07
N SER A 19 -25.30 7.16 25.80
CA SER A 19 -26.58 7.51 25.21
C SER A 19 -26.28 8.48 24.06
N ALA A 20 -26.84 8.23 22.88
CA ALA A 20 -26.71 9.12 21.73
C ALA A 20 -27.42 10.44 22.05
N TYR A 21 -26.74 11.32 22.79
CA TYR A 21 -27.16 12.68 23.01
C TYR A 21 -26.95 13.46 21.71
N ALA A 22 -27.93 14.28 21.33
CA ALA A 22 -27.72 15.31 20.33
C ALA A 22 -26.50 16.17 20.74
N SER A 23 -25.79 16.70 19.74
CA SER A 23 -24.58 17.47 20.00
C SER A 23 -24.89 18.64 20.95
N SER A 24 -23.93 19.02 21.79
CA SER A 24 -24.12 20.11 22.77
C SER A 24 -24.63 21.39 22.11
N GLY A 25 -24.13 21.74 20.93
CA GLY A 25 -24.59 22.88 20.14
C GLY A 25 -26.01 22.75 19.61
N ASP A 26 -26.50 21.53 19.33
CA ASP A 26 -27.88 21.30 18.85
C ASP A 26 -28.92 21.59 19.94
N ARG A 27 -28.51 21.51 21.21
CA ARG A 27 -29.36 21.79 22.38
C ARG A 27 -29.31 23.24 22.84
N ALA A 28 -28.44 24.06 22.25
CA ALA A 28 -28.32 25.45 22.64
C ALA A 28 -29.54 26.24 22.13
N ASP A 29 -30.28 26.87 23.04
CA ASP A 29 -31.44 27.73 22.71
C ASP A 29 -31.06 28.86 21.75
N GLU A 30 -29.82 29.34 21.86
CA GLU A 30 -29.26 30.34 20.95
C GLU A 30 -29.17 29.84 19.50
N PHE A 31 -28.80 28.57 19.30
CA PHE A 31 -28.70 27.97 17.98
C PHE A 31 -30.07 27.69 17.37
N THR A 32 -30.97 27.07 18.14
CA THR A 32 -32.32 26.75 17.68
C THR A 32 -33.14 28.03 17.41
N GLY A 33 -32.98 29.05 18.26
CA GLY A 33 -33.55 30.38 18.07
C GLY A 33 -33.02 31.08 16.80
N CYS A 34 -31.70 31.06 16.58
CA CYS A 34 -31.12 31.63 15.36
C CYS A 34 -31.64 30.93 14.09
N VAL A 35 -31.66 29.59 14.07
CA VAL A 35 -32.07 28.82 12.89
C VAL A 35 -33.54 29.07 12.56
N SER A 36 -34.43 29.02 13.56
CA SER A 36 -35.86 29.29 13.36
C SER A 36 -36.13 30.71 12.84
N LEU A 37 -35.44 31.72 13.39
CA LEU A 37 -35.53 33.11 12.91
C LEU A 37 -35.03 33.25 11.47
N CYS A 38 -33.91 32.60 11.12
CA CYS A 38 -33.39 32.62 9.75
C CYS A 38 -34.34 31.94 8.76
N GLN A 39 -34.91 30.79 9.13
CA GLN A 39 -35.87 30.08 8.29
C GLN A 39 -37.13 30.91 8.02
N ALA A 40 -37.72 31.48 9.07
CA ALA A 40 -38.92 32.31 8.94
C ALA A 40 -38.69 33.57 8.07
N ARG A 41 -37.51 34.20 8.18
CA ARG A 41 -37.19 35.43 7.44
C ARG A 41 -36.76 35.18 6.00
N THR A 42 -35.92 34.17 5.79
CA THR A 42 -35.17 33.98 4.52
C THR A 42 -35.75 32.85 3.66
N CYS A 43 -36.35 31.83 4.28
CA CYS A 43 -36.85 30.66 3.56
C CYS A 43 -38.37 30.65 3.37
N GLU A 44 -39.14 31.27 4.28
CA GLU A 44 -40.62 31.26 4.28
C GLU A 44 -41.26 32.63 3.99
N GLY A 45 -40.48 33.71 3.86
CA GLY A 45 -41.00 35.07 3.68
C GLY A 45 -41.42 35.43 2.23
N ASP A 46 -42.32 36.42 2.10
CA ASP A 46 -42.87 36.97 0.84
C ASP A 46 -41.86 37.73 -0.05
N LEU A 47 -40.58 37.74 0.30
CA LEU A 47 -39.51 38.38 -0.49
C LEU A 47 -38.99 37.40 -1.56
N PRO A 48 -38.45 37.88 -2.70
CA PRO A 48 -37.94 37.00 -3.74
C PRO A 48 -36.86 36.09 -3.16
N VAL A 49 -37.12 34.77 -3.22
CA VAL A 49 -36.25 33.71 -2.71
C VAL A 49 -34.81 34.02 -3.13
N VAL A 50 -33.95 34.36 -2.17
CA VAL A 50 -32.54 34.62 -2.43
C VAL A 50 -31.96 33.32 -2.99
N SER A 51 -31.72 33.30 -4.30
CA SER A 51 -31.20 32.10 -4.95
C SER A 51 -29.79 31.85 -4.42
N LEU A 52 -29.56 30.70 -3.82
CA LEU A 52 -28.23 30.33 -3.33
C LEU A 52 -27.20 30.43 -4.46
N PRO A 53 -25.93 30.79 -4.15
CA PRO A 53 -24.83 30.78 -5.10
C PRO A 53 -24.77 29.48 -5.91
N LEU A 54 -24.35 29.56 -7.19
CA LEU A 54 -24.34 28.41 -8.10
C LEU A 54 -23.63 27.20 -7.50
N ALA A 55 -22.50 27.40 -6.82
CA ALA A 55 -21.76 26.33 -6.17
C ALA A 55 -22.59 25.58 -5.12
N LEU A 56 -23.38 26.32 -4.31
CA LEU A 56 -24.28 25.72 -3.31
C LEU A 56 -25.47 25.00 -3.96
N ARG A 57 -25.97 25.49 -5.10
CA ARG A 57 -27.02 24.83 -5.88
C ARG A 57 -26.53 23.56 -6.57
N LEU A 58 -25.33 23.57 -7.14
CA LEU A 58 -24.69 22.40 -7.76
C LEU A 58 -24.43 21.29 -6.74
N THR A 59 -23.99 21.68 -5.54
CA THR A 59 -23.88 20.78 -4.39
C THR A 59 -25.21 20.59 -3.64
N ARG A 60 -26.32 21.10 -4.21
CA ARG A 60 -27.73 21.07 -3.77
C ARG A 60 -27.99 21.32 -2.27
N TRP A 61 -27.30 22.28 -1.68
CA TRP A 61 -27.67 22.83 -0.37
C TRP A 61 -29.04 23.51 -0.44
N THR A 62 -29.80 23.40 0.64
CA THR A 62 -31.10 24.09 0.76
C THR A 62 -30.97 25.38 1.57
N CYS A 63 -32.01 26.23 1.52
CA CYS A 63 -32.08 27.45 2.32
C CYS A 63 -31.93 27.14 3.83
N THR A 64 -32.64 26.12 4.32
CA THR A 64 -32.52 25.64 5.71
C THR A 64 -31.09 25.24 6.08
N ASP A 65 -30.36 24.55 5.21
CA ASP A 65 -28.98 24.16 5.51
C ASP A 65 -28.05 25.37 5.56
N ASN A 66 -28.33 26.39 4.72
CA ASN A 66 -27.59 27.63 4.75
C ASN A 66 -27.84 28.41 6.05
N CYS A 67 -29.09 28.46 6.53
CA CYS A 67 -29.42 29.04 7.83
C CYS A 67 -28.70 28.33 8.99
N LYS A 68 -28.69 26.99 8.99
CA LYS A 68 -27.93 26.20 9.97
C LYS A 68 -26.44 26.54 9.94
N TYR A 69 -25.86 26.64 8.75
CA TYR A 69 -24.47 26.99 8.57
C TYR A 69 -24.14 28.41 9.08
N GLU A 70 -24.93 29.41 8.72
CA GLU A 70 -24.70 30.81 9.12
C GLU A 70 -24.84 30.98 10.63
N CYS A 71 -25.90 30.41 11.23
CA CYS A 71 -26.10 30.44 12.67
C CYS A 71 -24.99 29.74 13.45
N MET A 72 -24.56 28.56 12.98
CA MET A 72 -23.44 27.82 13.56
C MET A 72 -22.17 28.67 13.57
N HIS A 73 -21.82 29.32 12.45
CA HIS A 73 -20.63 30.16 12.36
C HIS A 73 -20.74 31.43 13.20
N ALA A 74 -21.89 32.12 13.16
CA ALA A 74 -22.11 33.33 13.96
C ALA A 74 -22.04 33.08 15.48
N ILE A 75 -22.51 31.94 15.95
CA ILE A 75 -22.38 31.54 17.37
C ILE A 75 -20.93 31.17 17.67
N THR A 76 -20.30 30.38 16.80
CA THR A 76 -18.92 29.96 17.04
C THR A 76 -17.94 31.15 17.02
N ASP A 77 -18.14 32.14 16.14
CA ASP A 77 -17.28 33.33 16.08
C ASP A 77 -17.38 34.16 17.36
N ARG A 78 -18.59 34.27 17.93
CA ARG A 78 -18.80 34.89 19.25
C ARG A 78 -18.16 34.08 20.37
N ALA A 79 -18.25 32.75 20.32
CA ALA A 79 -17.58 31.88 21.28
C ALA A 79 -16.06 32.08 21.25
N ILE A 80 -15.44 32.11 20.05
CA ILE A 80 -14.00 32.34 19.89
C ILE A 80 -13.59 33.72 20.40
N GLN A 81 -14.37 34.77 20.10
CA GLN A 81 -14.10 36.13 20.57
C GLN A 81 -14.12 36.25 22.10
N HIS A 82 -14.99 35.49 22.77
CA HIS A 82 -15.12 35.50 24.23
C HIS A 82 -14.28 34.42 24.93
N GLY A 83 -13.46 33.65 24.19
CA GLY A 83 -12.65 32.57 24.75
C GLY A 83 -13.47 31.37 25.27
N ALA A 84 -14.71 31.21 24.80
CA ALA A 84 -15.56 30.07 25.11
C ALA A 84 -15.20 28.85 24.24
N PRO A 85 -15.45 27.61 24.71
CA PRO A 85 -15.22 26.41 23.92
C PRO A 85 -16.09 26.39 22.66
N VAL A 86 -15.53 25.84 21.59
CA VAL A 86 -16.28 25.58 20.35
C VAL A 86 -17.15 24.35 20.57
N GLU A 87 -18.39 24.41 20.13
CA GLU A 87 -19.34 23.31 20.22
C GLU A 87 -19.48 22.58 18.89
N GLN A 88 -19.85 21.30 18.95
CA GLN A 88 -20.27 20.53 17.77
C GLN A 88 -21.77 20.76 17.50
N TYR A 89 -22.14 20.65 16.22
CA TYR A 89 -23.52 20.79 15.73
C TYR A 89 -23.81 19.62 14.81
N TYR A 90 -24.90 18.90 15.05
CA TYR A 90 -25.29 17.68 14.35
C TYR A 90 -24.15 16.64 14.26
N GLY A 91 -23.34 16.53 15.32
CA GLY A 91 -22.21 15.61 15.39
C GLY A 91 -21.00 16.01 14.52
N LYS A 92 -20.94 17.26 14.07
CA LYS A 92 -19.84 17.80 13.26
C LYS A 92 -19.31 19.10 13.83
N TRP A 93 -18.03 19.34 13.59
CA TRP A 93 -17.41 20.63 13.88
C TRP A 93 -17.79 21.72 12.86
N PRO A 94 -17.69 23.01 13.24
CA PRO A 94 -18.07 24.11 12.37
C PRO A 94 -16.99 24.42 11.32
N PHE A 95 -17.05 23.72 10.18
CA PHE A 95 -16.13 23.89 9.04
C PHE A 95 -16.51 25.05 8.11
N TRP A 96 -15.51 25.69 7.50
CA TRP A 96 -15.73 26.61 6.38
C TRP A 96 -16.02 25.85 5.09
N ARG A 97 -17.09 26.24 4.40
CA ARG A 97 -17.42 25.68 3.09
C ARG A 97 -16.57 26.34 2.01
N LEU A 98 -16.07 25.54 1.07
CA LEU A 98 -15.37 26.02 -0.12
C LEU A 98 -16.05 25.47 -1.36
N ALA A 99 -16.54 26.34 -2.25
CA ALA A 99 -17.27 25.94 -3.46
C ALA A 99 -18.41 24.92 -3.20
N GLY A 100 -19.04 25.00 -2.02
CA GLY A 100 -20.11 24.09 -1.59
C GLY A 100 -19.65 22.76 -1.00
N MET A 101 -18.35 22.48 -0.92
CA MET A 101 -17.81 21.36 -0.15
C MET A 101 -17.96 21.63 1.34
N GLN A 102 -18.51 20.66 2.08
CA GLN A 102 -18.66 20.75 3.53
C GLN A 102 -17.32 20.68 4.28
N GLU A 103 -16.45 19.75 3.87
CA GLU A 103 -15.16 19.47 4.52
C GLU A 103 -14.04 19.49 3.46
N PRO A 104 -13.60 20.69 3.02
CA PRO A 104 -12.73 20.82 1.85
C PRO A 104 -11.36 20.15 2.01
N ALA A 105 -10.80 20.09 3.22
CA ALA A 105 -9.55 19.38 3.47
C ALA A 105 -9.72 17.86 3.28
N SER A 106 -10.75 17.27 3.87
CA SER A 106 -11.06 15.85 3.72
C SER A 106 -11.29 15.49 2.25
N VAL A 107 -12.04 16.30 1.48
CA VAL A 107 -12.21 16.10 0.04
C VAL A 107 -10.86 16.09 -0.70
N LEU A 108 -10.01 17.09 -0.45
CA LEU A 108 -8.71 17.19 -1.11
C LEU A 108 -7.81 16.00 -0.79
N PHE A 109 -7.76 15.58 0.48
CA PHE A 109 -6.91 14.47 0.91
C PHE A 109 -7.44 13.11 0.47
N SER A 110 -8.75 12.92 0.35
CA SER A 110 -9.34 11.73 -0.29
C SER A 110 -9.00 11.65 -1.78
N ILE A 111 -9.02 12.78 -2.50
CA ILE A 111 -8.58 12.85 -3.91
C ILE A 111 -7.08 12.52 -4.01
N LEU A 112 -6.26 12.99 -3.08
CA LEU A 112 -4.83 12.67 -3.04
C LEU A 112 -4.58 11.16 -2.87
N ASN A 113 -5.33 10.50 -1.98
CA ASN A 113 -5.29 9.05 -1.82
C ASN A 113 -5.76 8.34 -3.10
N LEU A 114 -6.85 8.78 -3.72
CA LEU A 114 -7.32 8.25 -5.01
C LEU A 114 -6.20 8.30 -6.06
N ALA A 115 -5.53 9.44 -6.20
CA ALA A 115 -4.41 9.61 -7.12
C ALA A 115 -3.24 8.65 -6.80
N ALA A 116 -2.92 8.47 -5.51
CA ALA A 116 -1.90 7.52 -5.08
C ALA A 116 -2.24 6.08 -5.51
N HIS A 117 -3.49 5.65 -5.37
CA HIS A 117 -3.94 4.33 -5.81
C HIS A 117 -3.96 4.17 -7.34
N VAL A 118 -4.36 5.20 -8.09
CA VAL A 118 -4.30 5.18 -9.58
C VAL A 118 -2.85 5.00 -10.06
N VAL A 119 -1.91 5.77 -9.50
CA VAL A 119 -0.49 5.66 -9.83
C VAL A 119 0.06 4.29 -9.40
N GLY A 120 -0.35 3.78 -8.24
CA GLY A 120 -0.01 2.44 -7.77
C GLY A 120 -0.48 1.34 -8.72
N ALA A 121 -1.73 1.39 -9.17
CA ALA A 121 -2.32 0.43 -10.10
C ALA A 121 -1.57 0.38 -11.43
N ARG A 122 -1.28 1.54 -12.03
CA ARG A 122 -0.50 1.62 -13.29
C ARG A 122 0.88 1.01 -13.14
N LYS A 123 1.56 1.23 -12.01
CA LYS A 123 2.87 0.64 -11.72
C LYS A 123 2.81 -0.86 -11.51
N LEU A 124 1.81 -1.36 -10.78
CA LEU A 124 1.60 -2.80 -10.59
C LEU A 124 1.37 -3.49 -11.94
N GLN A 125 0.60 -2.86 -12.82
CA GLN A 125 0.34 -3.37 -14.16
C GLN A 125 1.62 -3.46 -15.00
N ALA A 126 2.48 -2.43 -14.94
CA ALA A 126 3.74 -2.38 -15.69
C ALA A 126 4.85 -3.28 -15.15
N ARG A 127 4.93 -3.49 -13.82
CA ARG A 127 6.06 -4.19 -13.19
C ARG A 127 5.84 -5.67 -12.94
N ILE A 128 4.59 -6.09 -12.73
CA ILE A 128 4.28 -7.47 -12.40
C ILE A 128 3.94 -8.21 -13.71
N PRO A 129 4.63 -9.29 -14.08
CA PRO A 129 4.31 -10.08 -15.26
C PRO A 129 2.87 -10.61 -15.24
N GLU A 130 2.24 -10.76 -16.41
CA GLU A 130 0.85 -11.23 -16.51
C GLU A 130 0.63 -12.63 -15.91
N GLY A 131 1.64 -13.49 -15.94
CA GLY A 131 1.60 -14.83 -15.34
C GLY A 131 1.75 -14.87 -13.81
N HIS A 132 1.96 -13.73 -13.14
CA HIS A 132 2.17 -13.74 -11.69
C HIS A 132 0.83 -13.97 -10.94
N PRO A 133 0.74 -14.98 -10.06
CA PRO A 133 -0.53 -15.42 -9.49
C PRO A 133 -1.23 -14.36 -8.62
N MET A 134 -0.48 -13.40 -8.08
CA MET A 134 -1.04 -12.32 -7.26
C MET A 134 -1.39 -11.02 -7.99
N LYS A 135 -1.06 -10.91 -9.29
CA LYS A 135 -1.27 -9.67 -10.03
C LYS A 135 -2.74 -9.24 -9.99
N ARG A 136 -3.66 -10.18 -10.24
CA ARG A 136 -5.11 -9.94 -10.25
C ARG A 136 -5.63 -9.45 -8.89
N TYR A 137 -5.18 -10.07 -7.80
CA TYR A 137 -5.59 -9.68 -6.45
C TYR A 137 -5.12 -8.27 -6.08
N TYR A 138 -3.88 -7.89 -6.44
CA TYR A 138 -3.39 -6.55 -6.17
C TYR A 138 -4.09 -5.46 -7.00
N LEU A 139 -4.38 -5.75 -8.27
CA LEU A 139 -5.13 -4.81 -9.13
C LEU A 139 -6.58 -4.64 -8.63
N PHE A 140 -7.22 -5.71 -8.18
CA PHE A 140 -8.56 -5.62 -7.61
C PHE A 140 -8.57 -4.87 -6.28
N PHE A 141 -7.56 -5.05 -5.41
CA PHE A 141 -7.42 -4.24 -4.21
C PHE A 141 -7.29 -2.74 -4.54
N ALA A 142 -6.49 -2.39 -5.56
CA ALA A 142 -6.39 -1.02 -6.03
C ALA A 142 -7.75 -0.50 -6.52
N PHE A 143 -8.51 -1.30 -7.28
CA PHE A 143 -9.86 -0.95 -7.72
C PHE A 143 -10.83 -0.67 -6.56
N VAL A 144 -10.91 -1.57 -5.58
CA VAL A 144 -11.78 -1.40 -4.41
C VAL A 144 -11.36 -0.18 -3.59
N SER A 145 -10.05 0.05 -3.42
CA SER A 145 -9.53 1.22 -2.72
C SER A 145 -9.86 2.53 -3.45
N MET A 146 -9.72 2.57 -4.79
CA MET A 146 -10.12 3.73 -5.59
C MET A 146 -11.61 4.03 -5.41
N ASN A 147 -12.48 3.01 -5.40
CA ASN A 147 -13.90 3.18 -5.12
C ASN A 147 -14.16 3.76 -3.72
N ALA A 148 -13.44 3.31 -2.69
CA ALA A 148 -13.55 3.87 -1.34
C ALA A 148 -13.18 5.36 -1.29
N TRP A 149 -12.07 5.76 -1.90
CA TRP A 149 -11.65 7.16 -1.91
C TRP A 149 -12.56 8.08 -2.74
N ILE A 150 -13.20 7.55 -3.79
CA ILE A 150 -14.23 8.28 -4.55
C ILE A 150 -15.43 8.57 -3.65
N TRP A 151 -15.97 7.55 -2.97
CA TRP A 151 -17.14 7.73 -2.10
C TRP A 151 -16.83 8.59 -0.88
N SER A 152 -15.64 8.48 -0.30
CA SER A 152 -15.16 9.40 0.74
C SER A 152 -15.13 10.85 0.25
N SER A 153 -14.59 11.10 -0.95
CA SER A 153 -14.58 12.46 -1.54
C SER A 153 -16.00 13.00 -1.73
N VAL A 154 -16.94 12.16 -2.18
CA VAL A 154 -18.36 12.53 -2.35
C VAL A 154 -19.02 12.82 -1.01
N PHE A 155 -18.79 11.99 0.01
CA PHE A 155 -19.35 12.15 1.35
C PHE A 155 -18.90 13.45 2.01
N HIS A 156 -17.61 13.77 1.98
CA HIS A 156 -17.07 15.02 2.54
C HIS A 156 -17.44 16.28 1.74
N THR A 157 -17.81 16.12 0.47
CA THR A 157 -18.37 17.23 -0.31
C THR A 157 -19.75 17.62 0.24
N ARG A 158 -20.56 16.65 0.68
CA ARG A 158 -21.91 16.91 1.20
C ARG A 158 -22.44 15.77 2.08
N GLY A 159 -22.51 15.97 3.39
CA GLY A 159 -23.21 15.10 4.34
C GLY A 159 -24.50 15.75 4.85
N ARG A 160 -25.68 15.26 4.43
CA ARG A 160 -26.96 15.75 4.97
C ARG A 160 -27.72 14.66 5.73
N ALA A 161 -27.99 14.96 7.00
CA ALA A 161 -29.08 14.42 7.79
C ALA A 161 -30.22 15.46 7.85
N LEU A 162 -31.26 15.34 7.01
CA LEU A 162 -32.64 15.71 7.34
C LEU A 162 -33.60 15.32 6.21
N TYR A 163 -34.64 14.57 6.59
CA TYR A 163 -35.93 14.32 5.94
C TYR A 163 -35.93 14.15 4.41
N PHE A 164 -35.99 12.88 3.98
CA PHE A 164 -36.16 12.38 2.60
C PHE A 164 -34.93 12.56 1.65
N ASP A 165 -34.16 11.46 1.52
CA ASP A 165 -33.20 11.10 0.45
C ASP A 165 -31.97 12.01 0.23
N LEU A 166 -30.70 11.62 0.51
CA LEU A 166 -30.02 10.34 0.23
C LEU A 166 -29.19 9.85 1.45
N PRO A 167 -29.67 8.83 2.20
CA PRO A 167 -28.87 7.99 3.10
C PRO A 167 -27.78 7.16 2.39
N SER A 168 -27.68 7.27 1.06
CA SER A 168 -26.85 6.38 0.25
C SER A 168 -25.39 6.82 0.17
N THR A 169 -25.06 8.11 0.16
CA THR A 169 -23.66 8.57 0.02
C THR A 169 -22.82 8.17 1.23
N GLU A 170 -23.37 8.39 2.42
CA GLU A 170 -22.80 7.95 3.69
C GLU A 170 -22.67 6.43 3.76
N LYS A 171 -23.75 5.69 3.46
CA LYS A 171 -23.71 4.22 3.40
C LYS A 171 -22.68 3.73 2.39
N LEU A 172 -22.58 4.35 1.21
CA LEU A 172 -21.64 3.97 0.17
C LEU A 172 -20.20 4.24 0.56
N ASP A 173 -19.93 5.33 1.29
CA ASP A 173 -18.60 5.58 1.85
C ASP A 173 -18.21 4.47 2.85
N TYR A 174 -19.04 4.24 3.87
CA TYR A 174 -18.77 3.20 4.86
C TYR A 174 -18.71 1.78 4.28
N PHE A 175 -19.60 1.43 3.35
CA PHE A 175 -19.58 0.12 2.68
C PHE A 175 -18.35 -0.03 1.80
N SER A 176 -17.91 1.03 1.14
CA SER A 176 -16.70 1.00 0.32
C SER A 176 -15.43 0.91 1.17
N ALA A 177 -15.38 1.61 2.30
CA ALA A 177 -14.30 1.48 3.28
C ALA A 177 -14.23 0.05 3.86
N ALA A 178 -15.37 -0.52 4.25
CA ALA A 178 -15.47 -1.90 4.73
C ALA A 178 -15.04 -2.92 3.66
N ALA A 179 -15.43 -2.69 2.40
CA ALA A 179 -14.99 -3.53 1.29
C ALA A 179 -13.47 -3.48 1.11
N ALA A 180 -12.86 -2.30 1.19
CA ALA A 180 -11.42 -2.14 1.03
C ALA A 180 -10.63 -2.84 2.14
N ILE A 181 -11.04 -2.66 3.40
CA ILE A 181 -10.37 -3.27 4.57
C ILE A 181 -10.55 -4.79 4.56
N LEU A 182 -11.76 -5.29 4.28
CA LEU A 182 -12.01 -6.73 4.21
C LEU A 182 -11.27 -7.38 3.03
N TYR A 183 -11.24 -6.72 1.87
CA TYR A 183 -10.48 -7.21 0.73
C TYR A 183 -8.97 -7.21 1.04
N ALA A 184 -8.47 -6.24 1.81
CA ALA A 184 -7.09 -6.20 2.25
C ALA A 184 -6.73 -7.43 3.10
N LEU A 185 -7.59 -7.82 4.04
CA LEU A 185 -7.44 -9.06 4.80
C LEU A 185 -7.52 -10.29 3.87
N TYR A 186 -8.48 -10.29 2.94
CA TYR A 186 -8.71 -11.39 2.01
C TYR A 186 -7.45 -11.75 1.21
N TYR A 187 -6.84 -10.81 0.49
CA TYR A 187 -5.64 -11.11 -0.31
C TYR A 187 -4.41 -11.38 0.56
N THR A 188 -4.35 -10.82 1.77
CA THR A 188 -3.24 -11.06 2.72
C THR A 188 -3.19 -12.51 3.16
N VAL A 189 -4.33 -13.11 3.52
CA VAL A 189 -4.42 -14.53 3.85
C VAL A 189 -3.99 -15.39 2.65
N ILE A 190 -4.47 -15.06 1.45
CA ILE A 190 -4.07 -15.79 0.22
C ILE A 190 -2.55 -15.70 -0.01
N ARG A 191 -1.93 -14.54 0.27
CA ARG A 191 -0.48 -14.30 0.11
C ARG A 191 0.33 -15.09 1.10
N LEU A 192 0.01 -14.98 2.38
CA LEU A 192 0.81 -15.55 3.45
C LEU A 192 0.75 -17.08 3.45
N PHE A 193 -0.41 -17.65 3.11
CA PHE A 193 -0.63 -19.10 3.08
C PHE A 193 -0.49 -19.73 1.70
N HIS A 194 -0.15 -18.95 0.66
CA HIS A 194 0.08 -19.43 -0.71
C HIS A 194 -1.12 -20.24 -1.25
N LEU A 195 -2.33 -19.69 -1.12
CA LEU A 195 -3.60 -20.34 -1.50
C LEU A 195 -3.95 -20.21 -3.00
N TYR A 196 -3.17 -19.44 -3.75
CA TYR A 196 -3.40 -19.25 -5.18
C TYR A 196 -3.09 -20.53 -5.98
N PRO A 197 -3.82 -20.78 -7.09
CA PRO A 197 -3.50 -21.88 -7.99
C PRO A 197 -2.12 -21.64 -8.62
N VAL A 198 -1.27 -22.65 -8.58
CA VAL A 198 0.04 -22.65 -9.26
C VAL A 198 -0.12 -23.56 -10.46
N ASP A 199 0.10 -23.03 -11.67
CA ASP A 199 0.18 -23.86 -12.87
C ASP A 199 1.40 -24.78 -12.75
N GLN A 200 1.18 -25.99 -12.25
CA GLN A 200 2.14 -27.07 -12.43
C GLN A 200 2.02 -27.51 -13.88
N HIS A 201 3.02 -27.17 -14.70
CA HIS A 201 3.28 -27.90 -15.95
C HIS A 201 3.43 -29.39 -15.61
N ARG A 202 2.34 -30.16 -15.73
CA ARG A 202 2.40 -31.62 -15.76
C ARG A 202 1.43 -32.16 -16.81
N LEU A 203 2.04 -32.61 -17.90
CA LEU A 203 1.59 -33.70 -18.73
C LEU A 203 1.38 -34.93 -17.83
N THR A 204 0.24 -35.06 -17.14
CA THR A 204 -0.37 -36.33 -16.68
C THR A 204 -1.62 -36.07 -15.83
N ALA A 205 -2.75 -36.54 -16.38
CA ALA A 205 -3.99 -37.04 -15.77
C ALA A 205 -4.40 -36.69 -14.32
N GLY A 206 -5.67 -36.29 -14.18
CA GLY A 206 -6.49 -36.48 -12.98
C GLY A 206 -6.99 -35.19 -12.34
N HIS A 207 -8.21 -34.75 -12.70
CA HIS A 207 -8.94 -33.64 -12.07
C HIS A 207 -9.38 -34.03 -10.63
N ARG A 208 -8.47 -34.01 -9.67
CA ARG A 208 -8.82 -33.91 -8.24
C ARG A 208 -8.54 -32.48 -7.78
N PRO A 209 -9.50 -31.77 -7.16
CA PRO A 209 -9.23 -30.45 -6.61
C PRO A 209 -8.13 -30.58 -5.56
N SER A 210 -7.03 -29.84 -5.76
CA SER A 210 -5.99 -29.68 -4.75
C SER A 210 -6.61 -29.14 -3.46
N SER A 211 -6.21 -29.67 -2.30
CA SER A 211 -6.66 -29.22 -0.96
C SER A 211 -6.55 -27.69 -0.79
N LYS A 212 -5.57 -27.05 -1.43
CA LYS A 212 -5.40 -25.58 -1.43
C LYS A 212 -6.53 -24.83 -2.14
N SER A 213 -7.07 -25.40 -3.22
CA SER A 213 -8.20 -24.82 -3.96
C SER A 213 -9.46 -24.80 -3.10
N THR A 214 -9.73 -25.89 -2.36
CA THR A 214 -10.86 -25.96 -1.42
C THR A 214 -10.76 -24.92 -0.31
N VAL A 215 -9.56 -24.73 0.26
CA VAL A 215 -9.32 -23.71 1.30
C VAL A 215 -9.52 -22.29 0.76
N LEU A 216 -9.06 -22.00 -0.45
CA LEU A 216 -9.29 -20.70 -1.10
C LEU A 216 -10.78 -20.40 -1.30
N VAL A 217 -11.55 -21.39 -1.78
CA VAL A 217 -12.99 -21.26 -1.97
C VAL A 217 -13.68 -21.01 -0.63
N ALA A 218 -13.38 -21.82 0.40
CA ALA A 218 -13.94 -21.64 1.74
C ALA A 218 -13.64 -20.25 2.31
N TRP A 219 -12.39 -19.77 2.18
CA TRP A 219 -12.00 -18.43 2.62
C TRP A 219 -12.75 -17.32 1.87
N THR A 220 -12.94 -17.50 0.56
CA THR A 220 -13.70 -16.56 -0.28
C THR A 220 -15.17 -16.49 0.14
N VAL A 221 -15.79 -17.64 0.40
CA VAL A 221 -17.17 -17.71 0.89
C VAL A 221 -17.31 -17.04 2.26
N ILE A 222 -16.38 -17.30 3.19
CA ILE A 222 -16.38 -16.67 4.51
C ILE A 222 -16.33 -15.14 4.41
N CYS A 223 -15.41 -14.60 3.59
CA CYS A 223 -15.29 -13.16 3.41
C CYS A 223 -16.54 -12.56 2.74
N ALA A 224 -17.08 -13.23 1.71
CA ALA A 224 -18.29 -12.78 1.04
C ALA A 224 -19.50 -12.76 1.97
N CYS A 225 -19.71 -13.84 2.75
CA CYS A 225 -20.78 -13.90 3.75
C CYS A 225 -20.60 -12.83 4.82
N ALA A 226 -19.38 -12.63 5.35
CA ALA A 226 -19.12 -11.59 6.34
C ALA A 226 -19.47 -10.19 5.81
N PHE A 227 -19.11 -9.88 4.56
CA PHE A 227 -19.44 -8.60 3.93
C PHE A 227 -20.94 -8.43 3.70
N LEU A 228 -21.61 -9.46 3.18
CA LEU A 228 -23.06 -9.43 2.94
C LEU A 228 -23.83 -9.28 4.24
N SER A 229 -23.44 -9.99 5.30
CA SER A 229 -24.02 -9.85 6.63
C SER A 229 -23.80 -8.44 7.20
N HIS A 230 -22.60 -7.87 7.04
CA HIS A 230 -22.27 -6.50 7.47
C HIS A 230 -23.17 -5.46 6.79
N ILE A 231 -23.26 -5.50 5.46
CA ILE A 231 -24.11 -4.58 4.69
C ILE A 231 -25.59 -4.78 5.04
N SER A 232 -26.05 -6.03 5.13
CA SER A 232 -27.44 -6.34 5.43
C SER A 232 -27.82 -5.77 6.80
N TYR A 233 -26.99 -5.97 7.82
CA TYR A 233 -27.20 -5.42 9.16
C TYR A 233 -27.33 -3.89 9.14
N LEU A 234 -26.37 -3.18 8.54
CA LEU A 234 -26.37 -1.72 8.48
C LEU A 234 -27.48 -1.13 7.58
N THR A 235 -28.00 -1.92 6.64
CA THR A 235 -29.07 -1.48 5.73
C THR A 235 -30.45 -1.68 6.32
N LEU A 236 -30.67 -2.78 7.04
CA LEU A 236 -31.98 -3.17 7.58
C LEU A 236 -32.35 -2.42 8.87
N LEU A 237 -31.38 -1.80 9.54
CA LEU A 237 -31.65 -1.01 10.73
C LEU A 237 -32.27 0.36 10.40
N PRO A 238 -33.24 0.85 11.21
CA PRO A 238 -33.85 2.18 11.02
C PRO A 238 -32.86 3.35 11.15
N ARG A 239 -31.78 3.15 11.92
CA ARG A 239 -30.68 4.10 12.11
C ARG A 239 -29.36 3.39 11.85
N PHE A 240 -28.43 4.09 11.22
CA PHE A 240 -27.10 3.55 10.94
C PHE A 240 -26.31 3.39 12.25
N ASP A 241 -25.81 2.18 12.52
CA ASP A 241 -25.01 1.90 13.71
C ASP A 241 -23.52 2.14 13.42
N TYR A 242 -23.08 3.38 13.67
CA TYR A 242 -21.69 3.79 13.49
C TYR A 242 -20.74 3.01 14.40
N THR A 243 -21.14 2.72 15.64
CA THR A 243 -20.32 2.00 16.61
C THR A 243 -20.00 0.60 16.11
N TYR A 244 -21.02 -0.13 15.64
CA TYR A 244 -20.83 -1.43 15.01
C TYR A 244 -19.91 -1.35 13.78
N ASN A 245 -20.16 -0.39 12.89
CA ASN A 245 -19.34 -0.21 11.69
C ASN A 245 -17.87 0.04 12.01
N MET A 246 -17.59 0.89 13.00
CA MET A 246 -16.22 1.18 13.45
C MET A 246 -15.56 -0.06 14.07
N ILE A 247 -16.28 -0.81 14.92
CA ILE A 247 -15.76 -2.05 15.51
C ILE A 247 -15.42 -3.08 14.44
N PHE A 248 -16.30 -3.29 13.45
CA PHE A 248 -16.07 -4.21 12.35
C PHE A 248 -14.78 -3.86 11.59
N ASN A 249 -14.66 -2.61 11.15
CA ASN A 249 -13.49 -2.14 10.39
C ASN A 249 -12.20 -2.22 11.22
N LEU A 250 -12.27 -1.86 12.50
CA LEU A 250 -11.13 -1.93 13.42
C LEU A 250 -10.64 -3.37 13.60
N VAL A 251 -11.55 -4.32 13.85
CA VAL A 251 -11.20 -5.74 14.05
C VAL A 251 -10.56 -6.34 12.79
N VAL A 252 -11.17 -6.12 11.62
CA VAL A 252 -10.65 -6.63 10.34
C VAL A 252 -9.32 -5.97 9.99
N GLY A 253 -9.19 -4.66 10.17
CA GLY A 253 -7.96 -3.91 9.92
C GLY A 253 -6.81 -4.31 10.84
N LEU A 254 -7.06 -4.49 12.14
CA LEU A 254 -6.06 -4.96 13.09
C LEU A 254 -5.62 -6.40 12.78
N ALA A 255 -6.54 -7.28 12.39
CA ALA A 255 -6.19 -8.63 11.96
C ALA A 255 -5.28 -8.61 10.72
N HIS A 256 -5.59 -7.76 9.73
CA HIS A 256 -4.75 -7.55 8.54
C HIS A 256 -3.34 -7.06 8.91
N ASN A 257 -3.24 -6.03 9.75
CA ASN A 257 -1.95 -5.46 10.17
C ASN A 257 -1.12 -6.46 10.99
N LEU A 258 -1.77 -7.19 11.90
CA LEU A 258 -1.10 -8.22 12.72
C LEU A 258 -0.48 -9.31 11.85
N LEU A 259 -1.17 -9.76 10.80
CA LEU A 259 -0.64 -10.74 9.85
C LEU A 259 0.63 -10.23 9.16
N TRP A 260 0.66 -8.97 8.71
CA TRP A 260 1.84 -8.37 8.08
C TRP A 260 3.01 -8.15 9.05
N ILE A 261 2.72 -7.80 10.31
CA ILE A 261 3.74 -7.72 11.36
C ILE A 261 4.34 -9.11 11.63
N CYS A 262 3.50 -10.13 11.83
CA CYS A 262 3.91 -11.52 12.02
C CYS A 262 4.72 -12.07 10.84
N TYR A 263 4.35 -11.70 9.61
CA TYR A 263 5.12 -12.03 8.41
C TYR A 263 6.52 -11.38 8.40
N SER A 264 6.64 -10.18 8.93
CA SER A 264 7.90 -9.41 8.91
C SER A 264 8.90 -9.81 10.01
N LEU A 265 8.45 -10.60 11.00
CA LEU A 265 9.29 -11.05 12.12
C LEU A 265 10.51 -11.88 11.67
N PRO A 266 11.61 -11.88 12.44
CA PRO A 266 12.76 -12.75 12.19
C PRO A 266 12.36 -14.24 12.09
N PRO A 267 13.08 -15.06 11.30
CA PRO A 267 12.83 -16.50 11.17
C PRO A 267 12.67 -17.29 12.46
N ARG A 268 13.34 -16.85 13.53
CA ARG A 268 13.30 -17.45 14.86
C ARG A 268 11.94 -17.29 15.54
N LEU A 269 11.23 -16.21 15.22
CA LEU A 269 9.95 -15.83 15.86
C LEU A 269 8.74 -16.07 14.95
N SER A 270 8.93 -16.08 13.63
CA SER A 270 7.82 -16.28 12.69
C SER A 270 7.44 -17.76 12.57
N ALA A 271 6.17 -18.07 12.81
CA ALA A 271 5.58 -19.39 12.56
C ALA A 271 5.28 -19.62 11.06
N ILE A 272 5.27 -18.57 10.24
CA ILE A 272 4.86 -18.60 8.83
C ILE A 272 6.05 -18.95 7.95
N ARG A 273 5.92 -19.97 7.09
CA ARG A 273 6.91 -20.27 6.06
C ARG A 273 6.77 -19.29 4.90
N ARG A 274 7.60 -18.23 4.91
CA ARG A 274 7.52 -17.10 3.97
C ARG A 274 7.81 -17.43 2.51
N TYR A 275 8.82 -18.26 2.26
CA TYR A 275 9.34 -18.54 0.92
C TYR A 275 9.37 -20.04 0.68
N LEU A 276 8.50 -20.52 -0.21
CA LEU A 276 8.50 -21.91 -0.65
C LEU A 276 9.83 -22.22 -1.36
N GLY A 277 10.46 -23.35 -1.02
CA GLY A 277 11.72 -23.79 -1.65
C GLY A 277 13.00 -23.18 -1.07
N ARG A 278 12.95 -22.21 -0.14
CA ARG A 278 14.13 -21.65 0.55
C ARG A 278 14.22 -22.15 2.02
N PRO A 279 15.42 -22.15 2.64
CA PRO A 279 15.58 -22.53 4.04
C PRO A 279 14.88 -21.54 4.97
N ARG A 280 14.45 -21.97 6.16
CA ARG A 280 13.70 -21.12 7.11
C ARG A 280 14.48 -19.88 7.53
N SER A 281 15.82 -19.96 7.56
CA SER A 281 16.73 -18.86 7.89
C SER A 281 16.76 -17.74 6.85
N TYR A 282 16.30 -17.97 5.63
CA TYR A 282 16.32 -16.99 4.56
C TYR A 282 15.40 -15.80 4.88
N ARG A 283 15.97 -14.59 4.90
CA ARG A 283 15.26 -13.33 5.13
C ARG A 283 15.86 -12.24 4.23
N PRO A 284 15.15 -11.81 3.17
CA PRO A 284 15.63 -10.71 2.34
C PRO A 284 15.50 -9.36 3.06
N ALA A 285 16.31 -8.38 2.67
CA ALA A 285 16.35 -7.05 3.29
C ALA A 285 14.99 -6.33 3.25
N HIS A 286 14.17 -6.61 2.23
CA HIS A 286 12.84 -6.01 2.09
C HIS A 286 11.75 -6.68 2.96
N ALA A 287 12.03 -7.79 3.64
CA ALA A 287 11.05 -8.53 4.43
C ALA A 287 10.51 -7.77 5.65
N ALA A 288 11.20 -6.72 6.11
CA ALA A 288 10.75 -5.87 7.22
C ALA A 288 9.83 -4.71 6.79
N LYS A 289 9.81 -4.37 5.50
CA LYS A 289 9.04 -3.22 4.98
C LYS A 289 7.53 -3.31 5.25
N PRO A 290 6.86 -4.49 5.15
CA PRO A 290 5.44 -4.58 5.44
C PRO A 290 5.09 -4.25 6.90
N ALA A 291 5.97 -4.55 7.87
CA ALA A 291 5.76 -4.14 9.26
C ALA A 291 5.87 -2.63 9.44
N ILE A 292 6.83 -1.98 8.79
CA ILE A 292 6.95 -0.52 8.82
C ILE A 292 5.65 0.10 8.26
N PHE A 293 5.17 -0.41 7.13
CA PHE A 293 3.90 0.03 6.55
C PHE A 293 2.72 -0.18 7.50
N ALA A 294 2.57 -1.38 8.07
CA ALA A 294 1.49 -1.68 9.00
C ALA A 294 1.51 -0.77 10.24
N LEU A 295 2.69 -0.48 10.78
CA LEU A 295 2.86 0.43 11.93
C LEU A 295 2.52 1.87 11.57
N LEU A 296 3.00 2.38 10.43
CA LEU A 296 2.69 3.73 9.96
C LEU A 296 1.19 3.90 9.68
N THR A 297 0.58 2.94 9.00
CA THR A 297 -0.87 2.96 8.72
C THR A 297 -1.68 2.87 10.03
N THR A 298 -1.25 2.05 10.99
CA THR A 298 -1.91 1.98 12.31
C THR A 298 -1.79 3.30 13.07
N ALA A 299 -0.62 3.94 13.04
CA ALA A 299 -0.41 5.24 13.65
C ALA A 299 -1.23 6.34 12.97
N ALA A 300 -1.36 6.29 11.64
CA ALA A 300 -2.24 7.20 10.91
C ALA A 300 -3.71 6.99 11.29
N THR A 301 -4.20 5.75 11.33
CA THR A 301 -5.58 5.45 11.75
C THR A 301 -5.87 5.84 13.19
N ALA A 302 -4.87 5.84 14.07
CA ALA A 302 -5.04 6.32 15.44
C ALA A 302 -5.41 7.82 15.51
N LEU A 303 -5.19 8.59 14.43
CA LEU A 303 -5.64 9.98 14.36
C LEU A 303 -7.18 10.09 14.43
N GLU A 304 -7.92 9.08 13.97
CA GLU A 304 -9.39 8.99 14.10
C GLU A 304 -9.88 8.95 15.56
N LEU A 305 -9.00 8.60 16.51
CA LEU A 305 -9.37 8.57 17.92
C LEU A 305 -9.36 9.96 18.56
N PHE A 306 -8.77 10.95 17.90
CA PHE A 306 -8.81 12.33 18.37
C PHE A 306 -10.06 13.02 17.84
N ASP A 307 -10.70 13.81 18.69
CA ASP A 307 -11.84 14.65 18.33
C ASP A 307 -11.56 16.07 18.83
N PHE A 308 -11.09 16.94 17.94
CA PHE A 308 -10.71 18.32 18.27
C PHE A 308 -11.29 19.34 17.27
N PRO A 309 -11.57 20.58 17.69
CA PRO A 309 -12.12 21.61 16.82
C PRO A 309 -11.14 21.96 15.69
N PRO A 310 -11.64 22.15 14.45
CA PRO A 310 -10.79 22.24 13.27
C PRO A 310 -9.87 23.45 13.31
N TRP A 311 -8.57 23.19 13.11
CA TRP A 311 -7.56 24.20 12.90
C TRP A 311 -7.88 25.02 11.65
N GLY A 312 -7.97 26.34 11.85
CA GLY A 312 -8.35 27.26 10.79
C GLY A 312 -9.73 26.98 10.18
N ARG A 313 -10.65 26.32 10.91
CA ARG A 313 -11.99 25.91 10.44
C ARG A 313 -11.98 24.96 9.25
N ILE A 314 -10.84 24.33 8.94
CA ILE A 314 -10.66 23.51 7.73
C ILE A 314 -10.06 22.14 8.07
N ILE A 315 -9.09 22.07 8.98
CA ILE A 315 -8.33 20.84 9.27
C ILE A 315 -8.70 20.29 10.65
N ASP A 316 -9.27 19.11 10.70
CA ASP A 316 -9.56 18.33 11.91
C ASP A 316 -8.74 17.03 11.98
N ALA A 317 -8.98 16.23 13.03
CA ALA A 317 -8.34 14.93 13.22
C ALA A 317 -8.58 13.97 12.03
N HIS A 318 -9.81 13.94 11.52
CA HIS A 318 -10.22 13.07 10.42
C HIS A 318 -9.49 13.42 9.11
N SER A 319 -9.46 14.69 8.73
CA SER A 319 -8.71 15.15 7.56
C SER A 319 -7.20 14.89 7.69
N LEU A 320 -6.61 14.95 8.89
CA LEU A 320 -5.22 14.56 9.10
C LEU A 320 -4.97 13.07 8.88
N TRP A 321 -5.91 12.19 9.24
CA TRP A 321 -5.83 10.77 8.90
C TRP A 321 -5.79 10.55 7.37
N HIS A 322 -6.68 11.21 6.64
CA HIS A 322 -6.67 11.21 5.17
C HIS A 322 -5.32 11.69 4.62
N LEU A 323 -4.80 12.81 5.15
CA LEU A 323 -3.52 13.35 4.72
C LEU A 323 -2.35 12.40 5.04
N ALA A 324 -2.33 11.75 6.19
CA ALA A 324 -1.24 10.88 6.61
C ALA A 324 -1.16 9.59 5.77
N THR A 325 -2.30 9.07 5.30
CA THR A 325 -2.36 7.81 4.55
C THR A 325 -1.84 7.93 3.12
N ALA A 326 -2.01 9.08 2.45
CA ALA A 326 -1.57 9.23 1.06
C ALA A 326 -0.03 9.17 0.88
N PRO A 327 0.79 9.89 1.68
CA PRO A 327 2.23 9.72 1.67
C PRO A 327 2.67 8.32 2.05
N ILE A 328 1.97 7.60 2.94
CA ILE A 328 2.31 6.21 3.28
C ILE A 328 2.14 5.29 2.07
N ALA A 329 1.03 5.43 1.34
CA ALA A 329 0.80 4.71 0.07
C ALA A 329 1.87 5.04 -0.99
N ILE A 330 2.42 6.25 -0.95
CA ILE A 330 3.44 6.74 -1.87
C ILE A 330 4.89 6.39 -1.41
N PHE A 331 5.19 6.43 -0.12
CA PHE A 331 6.52 6.28 0.47
C PHE A 331 6.91 4.81 0.55
N CYS A 332 5.94 3.93 0.81
CA CYS A 332 6.13 2.49 0.68
C CYS A 332 6.10 2.01 -0.77
N ARG A 333 6.48 2.90 -1.72
CA ARG A 333 7.04 2.51 -3.01
C ARG A 333 8.09 1.44 -2.73
N MET A 334 7.91 0.26 -3.29
CA MET A 334 8.98 -0.70 -3.50
C MET A 334 10.16 0.12 -4.02
N SER A 335 11.22 0.24 -3.20
CA SER A 335 12.48 0.86 -3.58
C SER A 335 12.79 0.44 -5.01
N ASN A 336 12.78 1.41 -5.92
CA ASN A 336 13.08 1.17 -7.31
C ASN A 336 14.54 0.75 -7.36
N HIS A 337 14.78 -0.55 -7.29
CA HIS A 337 16.07 -1.14 -7.62
C HIS A 337 16.22 -1.23 -9.14
N LEU A 338 15.55 -0.38 -9.91
CA LEU A 338 15.59 -0.38 -11.37
C LEU A 338 15.65 1.08 -11.80
N ASP A 339 16.69 1.42 -12.56
CA ASP A 339 16.89 2.74 -13.16
C ASP A 339 16.26 2.76 -14.56
N ASP A 340 15.37 3.71 -14.82
CA ASP A 340 14.66 3.85 -16.10
C ASP A 340 15.60 4.29 -17.25
N SER A 341 16.77 4.85 -16.94
CA SER A 341 17.81 5.20 -17.91
C SER A 341 18.73 4.04 -18.28
N CYS A 342 18.79 2.99 -17.45
CA CYS A 342 19.71 1.87 -17.62
C CYS A 342 19.24 0.88 -18.70
N PHE A 343 20.12 0.59 -19.67
CA PHE A 343 19.84 -0.35 -20.76
C PHE A 343 19.50 -1.77 -20.26
N PHE A 344 20.24 -2.31 -19.29
CA PHE A 344 19.96 -3.64 -18.74
C PHE A 344 18.66 -3.67 -17.92
N CYS A 345 18.31 -2.59 -17.23
CA CYS A 345 16.98 -2.47 -16.61
C CYS A 345 15.86 -2.55 -17.66
N LYS A 346 16.01 -1.88 -18.81
CA LYS A 346 15.05 -1.94 -19.92
C LYS A 346 14.94 -3.34 -20.53
N ILE A 347 16.06 -4.07 -20.66
CA ILE A 347 16.05 -5.49 -21.06
C ILE A 347 15.25 -6.33 -20.05
N THR A 348 15.52 -6.19 -18.74
CA THR A 348 14.78 -6.98 -17.72
C THR A 348 13.29 -6.69 -17.68
N LYS A 349 12.87 -5.50 -18.11
CA LYS A 349 11.46 -5.11 -18.24
C LYS A 349 10.81 -5.56 -19.55
N GLY A 350 11.59 -6.04 -20.52
CA GLY A 350 11.11 -6.38 -21.86
C GLY A 350 10.85 -5.18 -22.76
N GLU A 351 11.36 -3.99 -22.42
CA GLU A 351 11.25 -2.79 -23.26
C GLU A 351 12.21 -2.86 -24.47
N ILE A 352 13.30 -3.60 -24.33
CA ILE A 352 14.32 -3.81 -25.37
C ILE A 352 14.43 -5.32 -25.63
N PRO A 353 14.39 -5.77 -26.89
CA PRO A 353 14.53 -7.18 -27.22
C PRO A 353 15.92 -7.72 -26.85
N SER A 354 15.99 -8.98 -26.41
CA SER A 354 17.23 -9.68 -26.14
C SER A 354 17.10 -11.16 -26.48
N PHE A 355 18.21 -11.82 -26.81
CA PHE A 355 18.27 -13.27 -27.01
C PHE A 355 18.35 -13.97 -25.64
N LYS A 356 17.18 -14.11 -25.00
CA LYS A 356 17.06 -14.70 -23.67
C LYS A 356 17.51 -16.16 -23.67
N VAL A 357 18.48 -16.48 -22.81
CA VAL A 357 18.97 -17.85 -22.57
C VAL A 357 18.17 -18.48 -21.44
N LEU A 358 18.07 -17.80 -20.30
CA LEU A 358 17.27 -18.23 -19.17
C LEU A 358 16.88 -17.03 -18.29
N GLU A 359 15.88 -17.24 -17.45
CA GLU A 359 15.40 -16.23 -16.52
C GLU A 359 14.98 -16.90 -15.21
N THR A 360 15.36 -16.29 -14.09
CA THR A 360 14.94 -16.69 -12.75
C THR A 360 14.24 -15.53 -12.04
N ASP A 361 13.82 -15.75 -10.79
CA ASP A 361 13.22 -14.70 -9.98
C ASP A 361 14.20 -13.55 -9.70
N LEU A 362 15.50 -13.84 -9.61
CA LEU A 362 16.53 -12.87 -9.24
C LEU A 362 17.41 -12.43 -10.41
N ASN A 363 17.68 -13.30 -11.38
CA ASN A 363 18.63 -13.03 -12.46
C ASN A 363 18.00 -13.23 -13.84
N PHE A 364 18.59 -12.60 -14.83
CA PHE A 364 18.22 -12.69 -16.24
C PHE A 364 19.49 -12.93 -17.06
N ALA A 365 19.47 -13.91 -17.96
CA ALA A 365 20.63 -14.23 -18.78
C ALA A 365 20.28 -14.22 -20.27
N PHE A 366 21.17 -13.64 -21.08
CA PHE A 366 20.97 -13.41 -22.50
C PHE A 366 22.30 -13.39 -23.25
N LEU A 367 22.29 -13.66 -24.55
CA LEU A 367 23.49 -13.61 -25.38
C LEU A 367 23.99 -12.17 -25.54
N ASP A 368 25.30 -11.98 -25.47
CA ASP A 368 25.93 -10.71 -25.79
C ASP A 368 25.85 -10.45 -27.31
N ILE A 369 25.49 -9.22 -27.69
CA ILE A 369 25.45 -8.78 -29.08
C ILE A 369 26.82 -8.34 -29.61
N GLY A 370 27.78 -8.08 -28.71
CA GLY A 370 29.19 -7.88 -29.02
C GLY A 370 30.05 -9.02 -28.46
N PRO A 371 29.87 -10.27 -28.93
CA PRO A 371 30.52 -11.43 -28.33
C PRO A 371 32.04 -11.42 -28.54
N LEU A 372 32.80 -11.89 -27.53
CA LEU A 372 34.23 -12.17 -27.68
C LEU A 372 34.49 -13.58 -28.25
N SER A 373 33.50 -14.45 -28.15
CA SER A 373 33.50 -15.82 -28.69
C SER A 373 32.05 -16.26 -28.91
N GLU A 374 31.86 -17.30 -29.73
CA GLU A 374 30.56 -17.94 -29.87
C GLU A 374 30.01 -18.38 -28.50
N GLY A 375 28.73 -18.13 -28.24
CA GLY A 375 28.07 -18.45 -26.98
C GLY A 375 28.31 -17.48 -25.82
N HIS A 376 29.03 -16.37 -26.03
CA HIS A 376 29.23 -15.35 -24.98
C HIS A 376 27.88 -14.89 -24.41
N THR A 377 27.69 -15.14 -23.11
CA THR A 377 26.44 -14.92 -22.40
C THR A 377 26.64 -13.97 -21.23
N LEU A 378 25.71 -13.04 -21.04
CA LEU A 378 25.66 -12.15 -19.89
C LEU A 378 24.62 -12.65 -18.88
N ILE A 379 24.95 -12.61 -17.60
CA ILE A 379 24.03 -12.82 -16.48
C ILE A 379 23.92 -11.51 -15.71
N ILE A 380 22.71 -10.96 -15.64
CA ILE A 380 22.42 -9.72 -14.92
C ILE A 380 21.44 -9.98 -13.76
N PRO A 381 21.65 -9.36 -12.59
CA PRO A 381 20.64 -9.33 -11.56
C PRO A 381 19.50 -8.41 -11.99
N LYS A 382 18.27 -8.79 -11.63
CA LYS A 382 17.09 -7.93 -11.78
C LYS A 382 17.10 -6.74 -10.79
N TYR A 383 18.02 -6.75 -9.83
CA TYR A 383 18.35 -5.61 -8.98
C TYR A 383 19.45 -4.79 -9.64
N HIS A 384 19.17 -3.52 -9.90
CA HIS A 384 20.13 -2.55 -10.39
C HIS A 384 21.07 -2.12 -9.26
N SER A 385 22.34 -2.45 -9.43
CA SER A 385 23.46 -1.83 -8.73
C SER A 385 24.56 -1.54 -9.73
N ALA A 386 25.29 -0.45 -9.54
CA ALA A 386 26.39 -0.10 -10.44
C ALA A 386 27.57 -1.04 -10.23
N ARG A 387 27.81 -1.44 -8.97
CA ARG A 387 28.93 -2.29 -8.58
C ARG A 387 28.47 -3.55 -7.84
N MET A 388 29.33 -4.55 -7.84
CA MET A 388 29.08 -5.84 -7.18
C MET A 388 28.97 -5.70 -5.66
N ASP A 389 29.77 -4.82 -5.05
CA ASP A 389 29.78 -4.55 -3.61
C ASP A 389 28.49 -3.86 -3.09
N GLU A 390 27.68 -3.33 -4.01
CA GLU A 390 26.37 -2.72 -3.72
C GLU A 390 25.20 -3.71 -3.93
N LEU A 391 25.47 -4.88 -4.52
CA LEU A 391 24.44 -5.85 -4.86
C LEU A 391 24.09 -6.72 -3.65
N PRO A 392 22.80 -6.95 -3.33
CA PRO A 392 22.45 -7.85 -2.23
C PRO A 392 22.91 -9.29 -2.46
N ASP A 393 23.45 -9.93 -1.41
CA ASP A 393 24.05 -11.27 -1.45
C ASP A 393 23.19 -12.36 -2.12
N GLU A 394 21.87 -12.25 -2.02
CA GLU A 394 20.94 -13.23 -2.60
C GLU A 394 21.02 -13.31 -4.13
N TYR A 395 21.30 -12.18 -4.80
CA TYR A 395 21.49 -12.14 -6.25
C TYR A 395 22.82 -12.79 -6.63
N LEU A 396 23.89 -12.51 -5.85
CA LEU A 396 25.22 -13.10 -6.04
C LEU A 396 25.22 -14.61 -5.83
N ALA A 397 24.56 -15.07 -4.76
CA ALA A 397 24.50 -16.49 -4.39
C ALA A 397 23.89 -17.38 -5.49
N GLU A 398 22.99 -16.82 -6.31
CA GLU A 398 22.36 -17.53 -7.43
C GLU A 398 23.15 -17.39 -8.75
N THR A 399 23.96 -16.35 -8.89
CA THR A 399 24.63 -16.01 -10.16
C THR A 399 25.64 -17.08 -10.61
N LEU A 400 26.55 -17.52 -9.74
CA LEU A 400 27.56 -18.52 -10.12
C LEU A 400 26.97 -19.91 -10.42
N PRO A 401 25.96 -20.41 -9.67
CA PRO A 401 25.22 -21.60 -10.08
C PRO A 401 24.57 -21.48 -11.47
N LEU A 402 24.08 -20.28 -11.85
CA LEU A 402 23.56 -20.03 -13.19
C LEU A 402 24.68 -20.04 -14.24
N ALA A 403 25.80 -19.37 -13.98
CA ALA A 403 26.96 -19.41 -14.86
C ALA A 403 27.43 -20.84 -15.13
N LYS A 404 27.48 -21.69 -14.10
CA LYS A 404 27.78 -23.12 -14.24
C LYS A 404 26.78 -23.85 -15.14
N LYS A 405 25.48 -23.58 -15.00
CA LYS A 405 24.45 -24.20 -15.86
C LYS A 405 24.59 -23.78 -17.31
N ILE A 406 24.87 -22.49 -17.55
CA ILE A 406 25.06 -21.93 -18.90
C ILE A 406 26.31 -22.52 -19.54
N ALA A 407 27.45 -22.52 -18.84
CA ALA A 407 28.70 -23.10 -19.35
C ALA A 407 28.53 -24.58 -19.75
N LYS A 408 27.82 -25.36 -18.92
CA LYS A 408 27.46 -26.76 -19.25
C LYS A 408 26.56 -26.87 -20.48
N ALA A 409 25.55 -26.00 -20.60
CA ALA A 409 24.63 -26.01 -21.73
C ALA A 409 25.32 -25.63 -23.05
N LEU A 410 26.33 -24.76 -22.98
CA LEU A 410 27.18 -24.40 -24.12
C LEU A 410 28.16 -25.53 -24.52
N GLY A 411 28.33 -26.56 -23.70
CA GLY A 411 29.38 -27.56 -23.91
C GLY A 411 30.80 -26.98 -23.80
N ALA A 412 30.95 -25.82 -23.16
CA ALA A 412 32.24 -25.14 -23.04
C ALA A 412 33.16 -25.93 -22.10
N VAL A 413 34.27 -26.47 -22.66
CA VAL A 413 35.33 -27.12 -21.90
C VAL A 413 36.13 -26.07 -21.14
N ASP A 414 36.63 -25.08 -21.89
CA ASP A 414 37.36 -23.94 -21.37
C ASP A 414 36.49 -22.69 -21.48
N TYR A 415 36.40 -21.92 -20.39
CA TYR A 415 35.62 -20.68 -20.34
C TYR A 415 36.11 -19.77 -19.21
N ASN A 416 35.85 -18.47 -19.36
CA ASN A 416 36.10 -17.47 -18.34
C ASN A 416 34.77 -16.95 -17.77
N ILE A 417 34.77 -16.67 -16.46
CA ILE A 417 33.74 -15.86 -15.82
C ILE A 417 34.38 -14.53 -15.45
N LEU A 418 33.84 -13.43 -15.96
CA LEU A 418 34.37 -12.09 -15.73
C LEU A 418 33.27 -11.16 -15.21
N GLN A 419 33.61 -10.31 -14.25
CA GLN A 419 32.75 -9.23 -13.79
C GLN A 419 33.63 -8.00 -13.49
N ASN A 420 33.20 -6.85 -14.00
CA ASN A 420 33.98 -5.62 -13.99
C ASN A 420 33.34 -4.57 -13.05
N ASN A 421 34.12 -3.99 -12.13
CA ASN A 421 33.68 -2.92 -11.23
C ASN A 421 34.48 -1.64 -11.46
N GLY A 422 33.86 -0.65 -12.11
CA GLY A 422 34.45 0.64 -12.45
C GLY A 422 35.05 0.71 -13.85
N LYS A 423 35.13 1.93 -14.40
CA LYS A 423 35.54 2.19 -15.78
C LYS A 423 36.96 1.70 -16.09
N ILE A 424 37.91 1.87 -15.17
CA ILE A 424 39.30 1.40 -15.32
C ILE A 424 39.36 -0.14 -15.36
N ALA A 425 38.44 -0.82 -14.66
CA ALA A 425 38.28 -2.26 -14.73
C ALA A 425 37.45 -2.72 -15.95
N HIS A 426 37.32 -1.90 -17.00
CA HIS A 426 36.60 -2.19 -18.24
C HIS A 426 35.07 -2.35 -18.08
N GLN A 427 34.47 -1.68 -17.09
CA GLN A 427 33.01 -1.59 -17.01
C GLN A 427 32.46 -0.47 -17.92
N HIS A 428 31.56 -0.83 -18.83
CA HIS A 428 30.89 0.12 -19.73
C HIS A 428 29.41 0.35 -19.39
N VAL A 429 28.70 -0.69 -18.93
CA VAL A 429 27.32 -0.57 -18.43
C VAL A 429 27.33 -0.63 -16.91
N PHE A 430 26.85 0.44 -16.26
CA PHE A 430 26.78 0.57 -14.81
C PHE A 430 25.55 -0.16 -14.23
N HIS A 431 25.48 -1.45 -14.54
CA HIS A 431 24.55 -2.42 -13.97
C HIS A 431 25.34 -3.73 -13.90
N VAL A 432 25.45 -4.36 -12.73
CA VAL A 432 26.26 -5.58 -12.55
C VAL A 432 25.94 -6.64 -13.60
N HIS A 433 26.95 -7.14 -14.29
CA HIS A 433 26.79 -8.18 -15.28
C HIS A 433 27.99 -9.12 -15.22
N PHE A 434 27.71 -10.42 -15.18
CA PHE A 434 28.70 -11.46 -15.23
C PHE A 434 28.76 -12.02 -16.65
N HIS A 435 29.94 -12.00 -17.23
CA HIS A 435 30.23 -12.60 -18.52
C HIS A 435 30.53 -14.08 -18.33
N VAL A 436 29.95 -14.93 -19.17
CA VAL A 436 30.34 -16.32 -19.38
C VAL A 436 30.87 -16.42 -20.80
N ILE A 437 32.20 -16.50 -20.93
CA ILE A 437 32.91 -16.38 -22.21
C ILE A 437 33.58 -17.72 -22.51
N PRO A 438 33.06 -18.51 -23.47
CA PRO A 438 33.77 -19.68 -23.97
C PRO A 438 35.17 -19.34 -24.50
N LYS A 439 36.13 -20.24 -24.29
CA LYS A 439 37.51 -20.09 -24.77
C LYS A 439 37.86 -21.24 -25.72
N PRO A 440 37.40 -21.20 -26.99
CA PRO A 440 37.57 -22.32 -27.91
C PRO A 440 39.01 -22.50 -28.40
N ASN A 441 39.80 -21.42 -28.43
CA ASN A 441 41.20 -21.41 -28.86
C ASN A 441 41.93 -20.18 -28.27
N GLU A 442 43.22 -20.05 -28.54
CA GLU A 442 44.03 -18.94 -28.00
C GLU A 442 43.62 -17.55 -28.53
N LYS A 443 43.07 -17.48 -29.74
CA LYS A 443 42.76 -16.21 -30.44
C LYS A 443 41.37 -15.65 -30.10
N GLU A 444 40.39 -16.53 -29.91
CA GLU A 444 39.00 -16.17 -29.62
C GLU A 444 38.71 -16.22 -28.11
N GLY A 445 37.66 -15.54 -27.65
CA GLY A 445 37.31 -15.47 -26.23
C GLY A 445 38.13 -14.42 -25.46
N LEU A 446 38.17 -14.55 -24.13
CA LEU A 446 38.88 -13.57 -23.30
C LEU A 446 40.39 -13.70 -23.49
N ILE A 447 41.07 -12.56 -23.68
CA ILE A 447 42.53 -12.45 -23.74
C ILE A 447 42.98 -11.68 -22.50
N ILE A 448 43.81 -12.32 -21.67
CA ILE A 448 44.24 -11.76 -20.38
C ILE A 448 45.74 -11.49 -20.42
N GLY A 449 46.12 -10.22 -20.30
CA GLY A 449 47.48 -9.85 -19.92
C GLY A 449 47.67 -10.05 -18.42
N TRP A 450 48.69 -10.79 -18.00
CA TRP A 450 48.98 -11.06 -16.58
C TRP A 450 50.33 -10.45 -16.15
N PRO A 451 50.41 -9.10 -16.01
CA PRO A 451 51.64 -8.42 -15.59
C PRO A 451 51.88 -8.61 -14.09
N ARG A 452 52.49 -9.74 -13.73
CA ARG A 452 52.79 -10.07 -12.32
C ARG A 452 53.75 -9.04 -11.73
N VAL A 453 53.37 -8.47 -10.58
CA VAL A 453 54.23 -7.60 -9.77
C VAL A 453 54.74 -8.41 -8.57
N GLU A 454 56.05 -8.41 -8.34
CA GLU A 454 56.65 -9.02 -7.16
C GLU A 454 56.52 -8.10 -5.94
N GLN A 455 56.11 -8.68 -4.80
CA GLN A 455 55.92 -7.96 -3.54
C GLN A 455 56.66 -8.69 -2.41
N PRO A 456 57.46 -7.99 -1.60
CA PRO A 456 58.09 -8.55 -0.40
C PRO A 456 57.08 -9.17 0.58
N LYS A 457 57.50 -10.25 1.27
CA LYS A 457 56.63 -11.01 2.18
C LYS A 457 56.12 -10.19 3.37
N ASP A 458 56.93 -9.27 3.87
CA ASP A 458 56.58 -8.34 4.95
C ASP A 458 55.46 -7.37 4.53
N ILE A 459 55.50 -6.85 3.30
CA ILE A 459 54.42 -6.01 2.74
C ILE A 459 53.13 -6.82 2.60
N LEU A 460 53.23 -8.07 2.13
CA LEU A 460 52.07 -8.97 2.02
C LEU A 460 51.46 -9.30 3.39
N ALA A 461 52.29 -9.56 4.41
CA ALA A 461 51.83 -9.83 5.78
C ALA A 461 51.09 -8.62 6.37
N LYS A 462 51.66 -7.42 6.23
CA LYS A 462 51.00 -6.18 6.66
C LYS A 462 49.68 -5.95 5.94
N LYS A 463 49.61 -6.29 4.64
CA LYS A 463 48.38 -6.15 3.86
C LYS A 463 47.31 -7.16 4.27
N LEU A 464 47.70 -8.38 4.64
CA LEU A 464 46.80 -9.40 5.18
C LEU A 464 46.14 -8.90 6.47
N GLU A 465 46.93 -8.37 7.41
CA GLU A 465 46.41 -7.80 8.67
C GLU A 465 45.43 -6.64 8.41
N ASP A 466 45.77 -5.75 7.47
CA ASP A 466 44.91 -4.63 7.05
C ASP A 466 43.57 -5.09 6.45
N ILE A 467 43.54 -6.18 5.67
CA ILE A 467 42.30 -6.72 5.09
C ILE A 467 41.47 -7.43 6.16
N VAL A 468 42.09 -8.31 6.94
CA VAL A 468 41.39 -9.11 7.96
C VAL A 468 40.78 -8.22 9.04
N SER A 469 41.43 -7.10 9.41
CA SER A 469 40.86 -6.15 10.37
C SER A 469 39.60 -5.40 9.88
N LYS A 470 39.28 -5.45 8.58
CA LYS A 470 38.16 -4.73 7.95
C LYS A 470 37.01 -5.66 7.51
N LEU A 471 37.22 -6.97 7.52
CA LEU A 471 36.22 -8.00 7.27
C LEU A 471 35.55 -8.42 8.58
#